data_AF-A0A165H1R3-F1
#
_entry.id   AF-A0A165H1R3-F1
#
_cell.length_a   1.000
_cell.length_b   1.000
_cell.length_c   1.000
_cell.angle_alpha   90.00
_cell.angle_beta   90.00
_cell.angle_gamma   90.00
#
_symmetry.space_group_name_H-M   'P 1'
#
loop_
_entity.id
_entity.type
_entity.pdbx_description
1 polymer ?
#
loop_
_entity_poly.entity_id
_entity_poly.type
_entity_poly.pdbx_seq_one_letter_code
_entity_poly.pdbx_strand_id
1 'polypeptide(L)'
;MSTQNNAQGSTIPLGWVHDGQVSWVLSSNSAGQFTSSRPPPNWMQTNLAQIGNLPLQRLSMPGSHDAGMSRITGGTAFGEACNSLTQTAGIDAQLAAGSRYFDVRPIITAGTYSTGHYTGDAASAGANGQPMSEIISQVNAFTAKYNELVIINLSHSLNTDVGTSDYRAFTQAEWDALFNQLMSLNNRLDSSRLPSGFSASSGDLSTLTLNQLVSGRGAVVLVVQDGANLSSWFGKGIFAYSQFDVFNSYSNTDNLSTMTTDQLNKLVNQHNKVFLLSWTLTQTSVEAALCTKSILDLANTANPALYNTLINSVSPTRNIVPNILYVDNMSNGDIVGLAMAYNFWQSVSAQSLQFSVSRADRVRMYRRVEHCSRISRCLVFVSRDRKWNCDPSSATAAVVRRRLEREATIKCCAMHDSAYVFLHRIFRSEQPFLDDPQYRSQNRKWP
;
A
#
# COMPACT_ATOMS: atom_id res chain seq x y z
N MET A 1 18.35 -0.14 18.96
CA MET A 1 18.29 0.50 17.63
C MET A 1 17.17 1.54 17.63
N SER A 2 17.12 2.42 16.63
CA SER A 2 16.07 3.42 16.44
C SER A 2 15.62 3.47 14.98
N THR A 3 14.43 4.00 14.72
CA THR A 3 13.92 4.29 13.38
C THR A 3 13.42 5.73 13.30
N GLN A 4 13.11 6.23 12.11
CA GLN A 4 12.79 7.66 11.87
C GLN A 4 11.69 8.25 12.76
N ASN A 5 10.76 7.43 13.27
CA ASN A 5 9.69 7.83 14.21
C ASN A 5 9.77 7.13 15.58
N ASN A 6 10.76 6.27 15.83
CA ASN A 6 10.80 5.44 17.04
C ASN A 6 12.21 5.47 17.67
N ALA A 7 12.34 6.17 18.80
CA ALA A 7 13.58 6.27 19.54
C ALA A 7 14.05 4.90 20.10
N GLN A 8 15.34 4.76 20.39
CA GLN A 8 15.85 3.55 21.02
C GLN A 8 15.21 3.32 22.39
N GLY A 9 14.81 2.08 22.68
CA GLY A 9 14.10 1.72 23.92
C GLY A 9 12.59 2.02 23.89
N SER A 10 12.08 2.67 22.84
CA SER A 10 10.63 2.80 22.65
C SER A 10 9.95 1.45 22.43
N THR A 11 8.63 1.42 22.68
CA THR A 11 7.75 0.28 22.41
C THR A 11 6.73 0.70 21.35
N ILE A 12 6.61 -0.08 20.28
CA ILE A 12 5.54 0.11 19.29
C ILE A 12 4.34 -0.75 19.70
N PRO A 13 3.15 -0.17 19.93
CA PRO A 13 1.92 -0.94 20.06
C PRO A 13 1.50 -1.41 18.66
N LEU A 14 1.59 -2.72 18.40
CA LEU A 14 1.10 -3.29 17.13
C LEU A 14 -0.41 -3.49 17.16
N GLY A 15 -1.02 -3.48 18.35
CA GLY A 15 -2.41 -3.84 18.56
C GLY A 15 -2.57 -5.37 18.60
N TRP A 16 -3.82 -5.82 18.63
CA TRP A 16 -4.17 -7.24 18.55
C TRP A 16 -5.52 -7.37 17.85
N VAL A 17 -5.65 -8.40 17.01
CA VAL A 17 -6.87 -8.71 16.26
C VAL A 17 -7.11 -10.21 16.38
N HIS A 18 -8.25 -10.62 16.95
CA HIS A 18 -8.63 -12.03 17.03
C HIS A 18 -8.74 -12.61 15.62
N ASP A 19 -8.13 -13.78 15.39
CA ASP A 19 -7.98 -14.44 14.07
C ASP A 19 -7.37 -13.59 12.94
N GLY A 20 -6.90 -12.37 13.25
CA GLY A 20 -6.36 -11.41 12.30
C GLY A 20 -4.84 -11.40 12.20
N GLN A 21 -4.36 -10.44 11.40
CA GLN A 21 -2.95 -10.16 11.17
C GLN A 21 -2.63 -8.74 11.66
N VAL A 22 -1.52 -8.61 12.39
CA VAL A 22 -0.90 -7.33 12.74
C VAL A 22 0.46 -7.28 12.08
N SER A 23 0.69 -6.23 11.29
CA SER A 23 1.84 -6.11 10.41
C SER A 23 2.87 -5.15 10.99
N TRP A 24 4.13 -5.62 11.05
CA TRP A 24 5.26 -4.78 11.38
C TRP A 24 6.35 -5.00 10.35
N VAL A 25 6.90 -3.91 9.82
CA VAL A 25 8.02 -3.93 8.89
C VAL A 25 9.21 -3.23 9.53
N LEU A 26 10.40 -3.78 9.34
CA LEU A 26 11.67 -3.13 9.61
C LEU A 26 12.61 -3.38 8.44
N SER A 27 13.13 -2.29 7.87
CA SER A 27 13.96 -2.34 6.67
C SER A 27 15.06 -1.28 6.68
N SER A 28 16.13 -1.55 5.95
CA SER A 28 17.26 -0.64 5.76
C SER A 28 18.11 -1.11 4.60
N ASN A 29 18.74 -0.16 3.89
CA ASN A 29 19.85 -0.45 2.97
C ASN A 29 21.24 -0.09 3.54
N SER A 30 21.32 0.51 4.73
CA SER A 30 22.52 1.14 5.30
C SER A 30 22.56 1.00 6.82
N ALA A 31 23.66 0.47 7.36
CA ALA A 31 23.78 0.18 8.79
C ALA A 31 23.43 1.40 9.68
N GLY A 32 22.43 1.25 10.55
CA GLY A 32 21.96 2.30 11.46
C GLY A 32 20.83 3.19 10.92
N GLN A 33 20.56 3.18 9.61
CA GLN A 33 19.48 3.98 8.99
C GLN A 33 18.25 3.10 8.72
N PHE A 34 17.44 2.88 9.75
CA PHE A 34 16.28 1.99 9.68
C PHE A 34 14.96 2.74 9.52
N THR A 35 14.12 2.23 8.62
CA THR A 35 12.73 2.64 8.44
C THR A 35 11.81 1.48 8.82
N SER A 36 10.61 1.81 9.31
CA SER A 36 9.67 0.85 9.88
C SER A 36 8.24 1.36 9.69
N SER A 37 7.25 0.55 10.08
CA SER A 37 5.83 0.93 10.14
C SER A 37 5.64 2.32 10.77
N ARG A 38 4.77 3.14 10.17
CA ARG A 38 4.48 4.55 10.55
C ARG A 38 5.73 5.44 10.54
N PRO A 39 6.46 5.54 9.41
CA PRO A 39 7.49 6.56 9.24
C PRO A 39 6.85 7.96 9.20
N PRO A 40 7.65 9.05 9.30
CA PRO A 40 7.08 10.39 9.35
C PRO A 40 6.37 10.78 8.04
N PRO A 41 5.45 11.76 8.06
CA PRO A 41 4.74 12.25 6.87
C PRO A 41 5.63 12.76 5.73
N ASN A 42 6.93 12.95 5.93
CA ASN A 42 7.92 13.30 4.91
C ASN A 42 8.90 12.15 4.60
N TRP A 43 8.36 10.94 4.45
CA TRP A 43 9.14 9.72 4.30
C TRP A 43 10.04 9.72 3.05
N MET A 44 9.70 10.42 1.97
CA MET A 44 10.60 10.51 0.80
C MET A 44 11.84 11.33 1.15
N GLN A 45 11.67 12.50 1.78
CA GLN A 45 12.77 13.37 2.20
C GLN A 45 13.65 12.72 3.27
N THR A 46 13.08 12.08 4.30
CA THR A 46 13.89 11.43 5.36
C THR A 46 14.71 10.25 4.84
N ASN A 47 14.35 9.67 3.69
CA ASN A 47 15.07 8.57 3.05
C ASN A 47 15.78 9.01 1.75
N LEU A 48 15.82 10.32 1.41
CA LEU A 48 16.23 10.79 0.07
C LEU A 48 17.66 10.38 -0.30
N ALA A 49 18.58 10.32 0.66
CA ALA A 49 19.94 9.83 0.45
C ALA A 49 20.01 8.34 0.02
N GLN A 50 18.99 7.55 0.37
CA GLN A 50 18.92 6.11 0.11
C GLN A 50 18.09 5.79 -1.14
N ILE A 51 17.05 6.58 -1.44
CA ILE A 51 16.07 6.30 -2.51
C ILE A 51 15.98 7.38 -3.60
N GLY A 52 16.65 8.52 -3.44
CA GLY A 52 16.55 9.68 -4.34
C GLY A 52 16.95 9.40 -5.79
N ASN A 53 17.86 8.45 -6.02
CA ASN A 53 18.29 8.07 -7.37
C ASN A 53 17.39 7.01 -8.03
N LEU A 54 16.33 6.53 -7.37
CA LEU A 54 15.35 5.65 -8.01
C LEU A 54 14.47 6.47 -8.96
N PRO A 55 14.33 6.07 -10.25
CA PRO A 55 13.29 6.59 -11.14
C PRO A 55 11.90 6.13 -10.65
N LEU A 56 10.82 6.83 -11.00
CA LEU A 56 9.47 6.45 -10.59
C LEU A 56 9.09 5.00 -10.97
N GLN A 57 9.53 4.52 -12.14
CA GLN A 57 9.38 3.12 -12.56
C GLN A 57 10.14 2.09 -11.69
N ARG A 58 10.97 2.55 -10.75
CA ARG A 58 11.64 1.75 -9.71
C ARG A 58 11.37 2.24 -8.28
N LEU A 59 10.39 3.13 -8.11
CA LEU A 59 9.96 3.62 -6.80
C LEU A 59 8.61 2.97 -6.45
N SER A 60 8.55 2.33 -5.29
CA SER A 60 7.35 1.86 -4.63
C SER A 60 6.82 2.95 -3.69
N MET A 61 5.54 3.30 -3.82
CA MET A 61 4.84 4.25 -2.94
C MET A 61 3.41 3.77 -2.63
N PRO A 62 2.84 4.12 -1.47
CA PRO A 62 1.41 3.89 -1.23
C PRO A 62 0.55 4.82 -2.10
N GLY A 63 -0.60 4.30 -2.53
CA GLY A 63 -1.61 5.06 -3.25
C GLY A 63 -3.03 4.76 -2.76
N SER A 64 -3.92 5.73 -2.93
CA SER A 64 -5.31 5.67 -2.46
C SER A 64 -6.28 5.50 -3.63
N HIS A 65 -7.13 4.47 -3.55
CA HIS A 65 -8.25 4.28 -4.47
C HIS A 65 -9.42 5.22 -4.12
N ASP A 66 -10.02 5.87 -5.13
CA ASP A 66 -11.15 6.81 -4.95
C ASP A 66 -10.91 7.80 -3.80
N ALA A 67 -9.77 8.47 -3.84
CA ALA A 67 -9.16 9.09 -2.69
C ALA A 67 -9.99 10.21 -2.02
N GLY A 68 -10.93 10.83 -2.74
CA GLY A 68 -11.86 11.82 -2.17
C GLY A 68 -13.10 11.22 -1.49
N MET A 69 -13.31 9.92 -1.56
CA MET A 69 -14.52 9.24 -1.06
C MET A 69 -14.40 8.80 0.40
N SER A 70 -14.14 9.79 1.27
CA SER A 70 -14.07 9.60 2.73
C SER A 70 -15.31 10.07 3.49
N ARG A 71 -16.25 10.71 2.78
CA ARG A 71 -17.52 11.24 3.30
C ARG A 71 -18.50 11.40 2.14
N ILE A 72 -19.80 11.35 2.42
CA ILE A 72 -20.84 11.65 1.42
C ILE A 72 -21.28 13.11 1.58
N THR A 73 -21.25 13.87 0.49
CA THR A 73 -21.71 15.28 0.43
C THR A 73 -22.99 15.47 -0.40
N GLY A 74 -23.50 14.40 -1.01
CA GLY A 74 -24.65 14.35 -1.90
C GLY A 74 -24.59 13.06 -2.72
N GLY A 75 -25.55 12.81 -3.60
CA GLY A 75 -25.58 11.59 -4.42
C GLY A 75 -26.97 11.28 -4.96
N THR A 76 -27.12 10.08 -5.49
CA THR A 76 -28.40 9.52 -5.97
C THR A 76 -28.98 8.54 -4.95
N ALA A 77 -30.21 8.07 -5.20
CA ALA A 77 -30.66 6.83 -4.58
C ALA A 77 -29.64 5.70 -4.82
N PHE A 78 -29.51 4.79 -3.84
CA PHE A 78 -28.53 3.69 -3.80
C PHE A 78 -27.05 4.09 -3.75
N GLY A 79 -26.71 5.39 -3.76
CA GLY A 79 -25.36 5.90 -3.46
C GLY A 79 -25.11 5.99 -1.96
N GLU A 80 -24.92 4.84 -1.31
CA GLU A 80 -24.88 4.70 0.15
C GLU A 80 -23.47 4.65 0.71
N ALA A 81 -23.33 4.96 2.00
CA ALA A 81 -22.03 4.90 2.68
C ALA A 81 -21.34 3.52 2.58
N CYS A 82 -22.12 2.44 2.48
CA CYS A 82 -21.61 1.08 2.36
C CYS A 82 -20.93 0.80 0.99
N ASN A 83 -21.37 1.44 -0.08
CA ASN A 83 -21.01 1.11 -1.46
C ASN A 83 -20.32 2.27 -2.21
N SER A 84 -20.22 3.44 -1.59
CA SER A 84 -19.59 4.62 -2.18
C SER A 84 -18.39 5.15 -1.38
N LEU A 85 -18.22 4.77 -0.11
CA LEU A 85 -17.05 5.16 0.69
C LEU A 85 -15.93 4.12 0.60
N THR A 86 -14.83 4.53 -0.04
CA THR A 86 -13.60 3.74 -0.19
C THR A 86 -12.54 4.11 0.84
N GLN A 87 -12.66 5.30 1.45
CA GLN A 87 -11.71 5.83 2.43
C GLN A 87 -12.42 6.17 3.75
N THR A 88 -11.66 6.21 4.85
CA THR A 88 -12.15 6.69 6.17
C THR A 88 -11.63 8.09 6.52
N ALA A 89 -10.74 8.65 5.72
CA ALA A 89 -10.01 9.86 6.01
C ALA A 89 -9.79 10.68 4.72
N GLY A 90 -9.77 12.02 4.80
CA GLY A 90 -9.59 12.90 3.64
C GLY A 90 -8.16 12.90 3.09
N ILE A 91 -7.94 13.61 1.99
CA ILE A 91 -6.62 13.68 1.31
C ILE A 91 -5.50 14.14 2.25
N ASP A 92 -5.76 15.11 3.14
CA ASP A 92 -4.82 15.56 4.18
C ASP A 92 -4.33 14.42 5.09
N ALA A 93 -5.25 13.62 5.59
CA ALA A 93 -4.95 12.50 6.48
C ALA A 93 -4.27 11.34 5.72
N GLN A 94 -4.64 11.11 4.46
CA GLN A 94 -3.98 10.11 3.61
C GLN A 94 -2.54 10.54 3.23
N LEU A 95 -2.30 11.82 2.95
CA LEU A 95 -0.96 12.39 2.77
C LEU A 95 -0.09 12.22 4.02
N ALA A 96 -0.68 12.44 5.20
CA ALA A 96 -0.05 12.23 6.50
C ALA A 96 0.22 10.74 6.80
N ALA A 97 -0.68 9.84 6.36
CA ALA A 97 -0.47 8.39 6.35
C ALA A 97 0.55 7.93 5.29
N GLY A 98 1.06 8.85 4.47
CA GLY A 98 2.16 8.61 3.54
C GLY A 98 1.75 8.19 2.12
N SER A 99 0.47 8.31 1.76
CA SER A 99 0.01 8.16 0.37
C SER A 99 0.62 9.23 -0.53
N ARG A 100 1.00 8.85 -1.75
CA ARG A 100 1.70 9.70 -2.73
C ARG A 100 1.11 9.62 -4.14
N TYR A 101 0.18 8.70 -4.35
CA TYR A 101 -0.60 8.55 -5.57
C TYR A 101 -2.09 8.54 -5.22
N PHE A 102 -2.88 9.42 -5.82
CA PHE A 102 -4.29 9.60 -5.49
C PHE A 102 -5.12 9.45 -6.76
N ASP A 103 -6.00 8.45 -6.82
CA ASP A 103 -7.04 8.42 -7.86
C ASP A 103 -8.19 9.32 -7.41
N VAL A 104 -8.40 10.39 -8.16
CA VAL A 104 -9.37 11.44 -7.88
C VAL A 104 -10.31 11.48 -9.07
N ARG A 105 -11.56 11.03 -8.87
CA ARG A 105 -12.58 11.01 -9.91
C ARG A 105 -13.41 12.29 -9.85
N PRO A 106 -13.15 13.30 -10.71
CA PRO A 106 -13.76 14.60 -10.56
C PRO A 106 -15.21 14.59 -11.06
N ILE A 107 -16.11 15.19 -10.30
CA ILE A 107 -17.49 15.39 -10.70
C ILE A 107 -17.86 16.85 -10.70
N ILE A 108 -18.85 17.22 -11.51
CA ILE A 108 -19.57 18.50 -11.39
C ILE A 108 -20.89 18.22 -10.71
N THR A 109 -21.15 18.89 -9.58
CA THR A 109 -22.39 18.76 -8.83
C THR A 109 -22.72 20.09 -8.12
N ALA A 110 -23.98 20.52 -8.20
CA ALA A 110 -24.47 21.81 -7.72
C ALA A 110 -23.62 23.03 -8.18
N GLY A 111 -23.11 22.98 -9.42
CA GLY A 111 -22.24 24.00 -10.01
C GLY A 111 -20.79 23.99 -9.50
N THR A 112 -20.36 22.94 -8.79
CA THR A 112 -19.04 22.86 -8.14
C THR A 112 -18.29 21.58 -8.50
N TYR A 113 -16.95 21.64 -8.48
CA TYR A 113 -16.10 20.46 -8.65
C TYR A 113 -15.90 19.73 -7.31
N SER A 114 -16.28 18.45 -7.28
CA SER A 114 -16.07 17.53 -6.16
C SER A 114 -15.43 16.23 -6.66
N THR A 115 -15.26 15.23 -5.80
CA THR A 115 -15.05 13.84 -6.25
C THR A 115 -16.35 13.06 -6.25
N GLY A 116 -16.38 11.90 -6.90
CA GLY A 116 -17.52 10.98 -6.82
C GLY A 116 -17.18 9.53 -7.11
N HIS A 117 -18.04 8.62 -6.67
CA HIS A 117 -18.00 7.20 -7.02
C HIS A 117 -19.37 6.83 -7.59
N TYR A 118 -19.41 6.37 -8.85
CA TYR A 118 -20.63 6.12 -9.62
C TYR A 118 -20.49 4.87 -10.48
N THR A 119 -21.60 4.16 -10.73
CA THR A 119 -21.59 2.88 -11.46
C THR A 119 -21.29 2.97 -12.96
N GLY A 120 -21.43 4.16 -13.58
CA GLY A 120 -21.01 4.43 -14.97
C GLY A 120 -22.08 4.21 -16.05
N ASP A 121 -23.24 3.66 -15.71
CA ASP A 121 -24.36 3.40 -16.63
C ASP A 121 -25.39 4.55 -16.68
N ALA A 122 -26.35 4.51 -17.60
CA ALA A 122 -27.51 5.40 -17.57
C ALA A 122 -28.35 5.13 -16.31
N ALA A 123 -28.75 6.18 -15.58
CA ALA A 123 -29.20 6.12 -14.18
C ALA A 123 -28.12 5.68 -13.17
N SER A 124 -26.85 6.02 -13.44
CA SER A 124 -25.68 5.83 -12.57
C SER A 124 -25.98 6.11 -11.09
N ALA A 125 -25.97 5.05 -10.28
CA ALA A 125 -26.05 5.16 -8.84
C ALA A 125 -24.69 5.55 -8.26
N GLY A 126 -24.65 6.42 -7.26
CA GLY A 126 -23.40 6.84 -6.65
C GLY A 126 -23.50 8.06 -5.74
N ALA A 127 -22.36 8.44 -5.16
CA ALA A 127 -22.26 9.52 -4.19
C ALA A 127 -21.14 10.52 -4.52
N ASN A 128 -21.34 11.74 -4.03
CA ASN A 128 -20.41 12.85 -4.05
C ASN A 128 -19.47 12.77 -2.83
N GLY A 129 -18.17 13.00 -3.04
CA GLY A 129 -17.13 12.97 -2.02
C GLY A 129 -16.62 14.35 -1.62
N GLN A 130 -15.30 14.46 -1.52
CA GLN A 130 -14.59 15.66 -1.08
C GLN A 130 -14.53 16.75 -2.17
N PRO A 131 -14.84 18.02 -1.86
CA PRO A 131 -14.71 19.14 -2.80
C PRO A 131 -13.28 19.31 -3.32
N MET A 132 -13.14 19.60 -4.62
CA MET A 132 -11.83 19.77 -5.26
C MET A 132 -11.02 20.94 -4.64
N SER A 133 -11.71 22.00 -4.21
CA SER A 133 -11.11 23.14 -3.50
C SER A 133 -10.45 22.75 -2.17
N GLU A 134 -11.02 21.78 -1.45
CA GLU A 134 -10.39 21.22 -0.25
C GLU A 134 -9.17 20.38 -0.61
N ILE A 135 -9.27 19.50 -1.61
CA ILE A 135 -8.13 18.68 -2.07
C ILE A 135 -6.93 19.58 -2.43
N ILE A 136 -7.17 20.66 -3.18
CA ILE A 136 -6.15 21.65 -3.53
C ILE A 136 -5.53 22.28 -2.28
N SER A 137 -6.36 22.76 -1.34
CA SER A 137 -5.87 23.44 -0.14
C SER A 137 -5.07 22.50 0.78
N GLN A 138 -5.47 21.23 0.87
CA GLN A 138 -4.80 20.19 1.66
C GLN A 138 -3.45 19.79 1.05
N VAL A 139 -3.37 19.59 -0.27
CA VAL A 139 -2.10 19.34 -0.99
C VAL A 139 -1.16 20.55 -0.89
N ASN A 140 -1.69 21.77 -0.94
CA ASN A 140 -0.92 22.99 -0.73
C ASN A 140 -0.36 23.08 0.70
N ALA A 141 -1.17 22.83 1.72
CA ALA A 141 -0.74 22.84 3.12
C ALA A 141 0.32 21.76 3.40
N PHE A 142 0.17 20.57 2.81
CA PHE A 142 1.13 19.49 2.93
C PHE A 142 2.47 19.83 2.25
N THR A 143 2.45 20.26 0.97
CA THR A 143 3.68 20.56 0.22
C THR A 143 4.36 21.88 0.61
N ALA A 144 3.67 22.76 1.35
CA ALA A 144 4.30 23.90 2.03
C ALA A 144 5.13 23.49 3.26
N LYS A 145 4.80 22.34 3.88
CA LYS A 145 5.50 21.80 5.05
C LYS A 145 6.56 20.75 4.69
N TYR A 146 6.33 20.00 3.62
CA TYR A 146 7.14 18.84 3.24
C TYR A 146 7.46 18.83 1.75
N ASN A 147 8.75 18.69 1.42
CA ASN A 147 9.22 18.58 0.04
C ASN A 147 8.98 17.16 -0.53
N GLU A 148 7.72 16.74 -0.60
CA GLU A 148 7.34 15.40 -1.07
C GLU A 148 6.77 15.46 -2.49
N LEU A 149 6.67 14.29 -3.13
CA LEU A 149 5.97 14.11 -4.38
C LEU A 149 4.48 13.86 -4.10
N VAL A 150 3.59 14.43 -4.90
CA VAL A 150 2.15 14.14 -4.87
C VAL A 150 1.70 13.94 -6.31
N ILE A 151 1.30 12.73 -6.66
CA ILE A 151 0.72 12.39 -7.96
C ILE A 151 -0.80 12.31 -7.78
N ILE A 152 -1.54 13.09 -8.56
CA ILE A 152 -3.01 13.04 -8.63
C ILE A 152 -3.38 12.54 -10.02
N ASN A 153 -3.98 11.35 -10.08
CA ASN A 153 -4.58 10.79 -11.28
C ASN A 153 -6.03 11.25 -11.37
N LEU A 154 -6.40 11.88 -12.49
CA LEU A 154 -7.75 12.34 -12.79
C LEU A 154 -8.37 11.38 -13.81
N SER A 155 -9.40 10.65 -13.38
CA SER A 155 -10.07 9.59 -14.15
C SER A 155 -11.58 9.63 -13.97
N HIS A 156 -12.37 9.01 -14.85
CA HIS A 156 -13.82 8.81 -14.68
C HIS A 156 -14.59 10.10 -14.36
N SER A 157 -14.34 11.17 -15.12
CA SER A 157 -15.06 12.43 -14.95
C SER A 157 -16.56 12.28 -15.16
N LEU A 158 -17.37 12.98 -14.36
CA LEU A 158 -18.83 12.89 -14.45
C LEU A 158 -19.52 14.23 -14.14
N ASN A 159 -20.22 14.81 -15.10
CA ASN A 159 -21.15 15.90 -14.80
C ASN A 159 -22.49 15.30 -14.34
N THR A 160 -22.93 15.65 -13.12
CA THR A 160 -24.21 15.22 -12.53
C THR A 160 -25.29 16.32 -12.57
N ASP A 161 -24.95 17.56 -12.89
CA ASP A 161 -25.89 18.70 -13.01
C ASP A 161 -26.74 18.65 -14.29
N VAL A 162 -26.43 17.74 -15.22
CA VAL A 162 -27.20 17.48 -16.44
C VAL A 162 -28.42 16.58 -16.22
N GLY A 163 -28.60 16.00 -15.03
CA GLY A 163 -29.71 15.11 -14.69
C GLY A 163 -29.37 13.62 -14.84
N THR A 164 -29.95 12.76 -13.98
CA THR A 164 -29.56 11.34 -13.80
C THR A 164 -29.72 10.44 -15.03
N SER A 165 -30.59 10.81 -15.97
CA SER A 165 -30.72 10.16 -17.28
C SER A 165 -29.59 10.49 -18.26
N ASP A 166 -28.90 11.61 -18.05
CA ASP A 166 -28.02 12.27 -19.01
C ASP A 166 -26.60 12.50 -18.46
N TYR A 167 -26.28 11.91 -17.30
CA TYR A 167 -24.93 11.89 -16.71
C TYR A 167 -23.90 11.48 -17.76
N ARG A 168 -22.83 12.25 -17.87
CA ARG A 168 -21.81 12.11 -18.92
C ARG A 168 -20.44 12.52 -18.45
N ALA A 169 -19.42 12.07 -19.18
CA ALA A 169 -18.06 12.60 -19.06
C ALA A 169 -18.01 14.13 -19.25
N PHE A 170 -16.96 14.75 -18.73
CA PHE A 170 -16.72 16.18 -18.93
C PHE A 170 -16.47 16.51 -20.41
N THR A 171 -17.05 17.62 -20.84
CA THR A 171 -16.67 18.34 -22.05
C THR A 171 -15.30 19.00 -21.88
N GLN A 172 -14.67 19.41 -22.98
CA GLN A 172 -13.39 20.13 -22.90
C GLN A 172 -13.48 21.42 -22.06
N ALA A 173 -14.58 22.17 -22.13
CA ALA A 173 -14.75 23.40 -21.37
C ALA A 173 -14.81 23.17 -19.85
N GLU A 174 -15.38 22.04 -19.43
CA GLU A 174 -15.43 21.60 -18.03
C GLU A 174 -14.06 21.12 -17.56
N TRP A 175 -13.34 20.35 -18.39
CA TRP A 175 -11.93 20.02 -18.14
C TRP A 175 -11.06 21.28 -18.00
N ASP A 176 -11.17 22.23 -18.93
CA ASP A 176 -10.43 23.49 -18.88
C ASP A 176 -10.77 24.32 -17.63
N ALA A 177 -12.03 24.32 -17.20
CA ALA A 177 -12.45 24.99 -15.95
C ALA A 177 -11.86 24.31 -14.71
N LEU A 178 -11.85 22.97 -14.64
CA LEU A 178 -11.16 22.23 -13.58
C LEU A 178 -9.65 22.48 -13.59
N PHE A 179 -9.01 22.44 -14.76
CA PHE A 179 -7.57 22.70 -14.90
C PHE A 179 -7.21 24.13 -14.47
N ASN A 180 -8.06 25.12 -14.75
CA ASN A 180 -7.91 26.48 -14.22
C ASN A 180 -7.96 26.51 -12.68
N GLN A 181 -8.86 25.77 -12.03
CA GLN A 181 -8.85 25.65 -10.56
C GLN A 181 -7.56 25.00 -10.05
N LEU A 182 -7.11 23.91 -10.69
CA LEU A 182 -5.88 23.19 -10.36
C LEU A 182 -4.60 24.04 -10.60
N MET A 183 -4.66 25.15 -11.33
CA MET A 183 -3.55 26.13 -11.39
C MET A 183 -3.27 26.84 -10.06
N SER A 184 -4.12 26.67 -9.04
CA SER A 184 -3.86 27.12 -7.66
C SER A 184 -3.08 26.11 -6.80
N LEU A 185 -2.74 24.92 -7.32
CA LEU A 185 -1.82 23.99 -6.66
C LEU A 185 -0.39 24.54 -6.66
N ASN A 186 0.21 24.69 -5.49
CA ASN A 186 1.61 25.02 -5.34
C ASN A 186 2.49 23.85 -5.81
N ASN A 187 3.77 24.12 -6.10
CA ASN A 187 4.78 23.09 -6.37
C ASN A 187 4.51 22.14 -7.55
N ARG A 188 3.64 22.51 -8.51
CA ARG A 188 3.47 21.75 -9.75
C ARG A 188 4.78 21.48 -10.48
N LEU A 189 4.85 20.35 -11.17
CA LEU A 189 5.98 19.99 -12.05
C LEU A 189 5.84 20.70 -13.40
N ASP A 190 6.09 22.01 -13.42
CA ASP A 190 6.07 22.81 -14.64
C ASP A 190 7.28 22.54 -15.57
N SER A 191 7.24 23.09 -16.78
CA SER A 191 8.26 22.89 -17.82
C SER A 191 9.67 23.37 -17.44
N SER A 192 9.82 24.28 -16.47
CA SER A 192 11.15 24.70 -16.00
C SER A 192 11.88 23.61 -15.19
N ARG A 193 11.14 22.58 -14.77
CA ARG A 193 11.63 21.45 -13.95
C ARG A 193 11.79 20.15 -14.74
N LEU A 194 11.40 20.14 -16.01
CA LEU A 194 11.47 18.95 -16.87
C LEU A 194 12.83 18.88 -17.59
N PRO A 195 13.38 17.68 -17.85
CA PRO A 195 14.62 17.53 -18.61
C PRO A 195 14.53 18.10 -20.03
N SER A 196 15.67 18.58 -20.55
CA SER A 196 15.80 18.97 -21.95
C SER A 196 15.34 17.85 -22.90
N GLY A 197 14.45 18.17 -23.83
CA GLY A 197 13.86 17.20 -24.77
C GLY A 197 12.57 16.52 -24.28
N PHE A 198 12.14 16.76 -23.04
CA PHE A 198 10.81 16.32 -22.59
C PHE A 198 9.71 17.07 -23.38
N SER A 199 8.76 16.35 -23.96
CA SER A 199 7.71 16.91 -24.82
C SER A 199 6.34 16.28 -24.54
N ALA A 200 5.27 16.85 -25.09
CA ALA A 200 3.93 16.29 -24.99
C ALA A 200 3.78 14.92 -25.69
N SER A 201 4.60 14.64 -26.71
CA SER A 201 4.54 13.43 -27.53
C SER A 201 5.58 12.37 -27.19
N SER A 202 6.60 12.69 -26.38
CA SER A 202 7.73 11.80 -26.09
C SER A 202 8.28 11.89 -24.66
N GLY A 203 7.69 12.71 -23.79
CA GLY A 203 8.12 12.82 -22.40
C GLY A 203 7.55 11.70 -21.53
N ASP A 204 8.41 10.97 -20.84
CA ASP A 204 8.04 9.90 -19.89
C ASP A 204 8.49 10.26 -18.46
N LEU A 205 7.50 10.58 -17.61
CA LEU A 205 7.68 10.87 -16.19
C LEU A 205 8.20 9.68 -15.39
N SER A 206 7.97 8.44 -15.86
CA SER A 206 8.41 7.22 -15.18
C SER A 206 9.94 7.14 -15.03
N THR A 207 10.65 7.78 -15.96
CA THR A 207 12.12 7.86 -15.99
C THR A 207 12.71 8.86 -15.00
N LEU A 208 11.92 9.81 -14.49
CA LEU A 208 12.41 10.85 -13.60
C LEU A 208 12.74 10.27 -12.22
N THR A 209 13.94 10.56 -11.74
CA THR A 209 14.38 10.20 -10.38
C THR A 209 13.67 11.03 -9.33
N LEU A 210 13.49 10.45 -8.15
CA LEU A 210 12.93 11.17 -7.00
C LEU A 210 13.72 12.45 -6.69
N ASN A 211 15.05 12.45 -6.86
CA ASN A 211 15.90 13.63 -6.73
C ASN A 211 15.56 14.74 -7.75
N GLN A 212 15.28 14.41 -9.01
CA GLN A 212 14.86 15.40 -10.01
C GLN A 212 13.49 16.01 -9.68
N LEU A 213 12.63 15.26 -9.00
CA LEU A 213 11.30 15.72 -8.62
C LEU A 213 11.33 16.58 -7.35
N VAL A 214 11.95 16.09 -6.26
CA VAL A 214 11.76 16.63 -4.90
C VAL A 214 13.01 17.22 -4.22
N SER A 215 14.14 17.35 -4.92
CA SER A 215 15.31 18.02 -4.33
C SER A 215 15.04 19.52 -4.13
N GLY A 216 15.16 20.00 -2.89
CA GLY A 216 14.99 21.41 -2.51
C GLY A 216 13.55 21.94 -2.44
N ARG A 217 12.59 21.32 -3.13
CA ARG A 217 11.15 21.68 -3.09
C ARG A 217 10.24 20.47 -3.36
N GLY A 218 8.99 20.50 -2.92
CA GLY A 218 7.99 19.47 -3.27
C GLY A 218 7.64 19.44 -4.77
N ALA A 219 6.92 18.39 -5.20
CA ALA A 219 6.44 18.23 -6.56
C ALA A 219 4.96 17.77 -6.57
N VAL A 220 4.11 18.48 -7.31
CA VAL A 220 2.74 18.05 -7.61
C VAL A 220 2.65 17.70 -9.10
N VAL A 221 2.19 16.49 -9.41
CA VAL A 221 2.05 15.96 -10.76
C VAL A 221 0.58 15.62 -10.99
N LEU A 222 -0.05 16.27 -11.97
CA LEU A 222 -1.42 15.98 -12.38
C LEU A 222 -1.37 15.11 -13.63
N VAL A 223 -1.92 13.90 -13.56
CA VAL A 223 -2.02 12.96 -14.69
C VAL A 223 -3.49 12.82 -15.07
N VAL A 224 -3.82 12.95 -16.35
CA VAL A 224 -5.21 12.86 -16.84
C VAL A 224 -5.38 11.59 -17.67
N GLN A 225 -6.25 10.70 -17.21
CA GLN A 225 -6.59 9.43 -17.85
C GLN A 225 -7.72 9.55 -18.87
N ASP A 226 -8.66 10.46 -18.64
CA ASP A 226 -9.76 10.77 -19.54
C ASP A 226 -9.29 11.54 -20.78
N GLY A 227 -10.10 11.52 -21.85
CA GLY A 227 -9.78 12.06 -23.17
C GLY A 227 -9.73 13.60 -23.31
N ALA A 228 -9.28 14.33 -22.28
CA ALA A 228 -9.14 15.79 -22.32
C ALA A 228 -7.99 16.22 -23.27
N ASN A 229 -8.19 17.30 -24.02
CA ASN A 229 -7.15 17.92 -24.82
C ASN A 229 -6.20 18.74 -23.92
N LEU A 230 -4.95 18.29 -23.79
CA LEU A 230 -3.95 18.91 -22.92
C LEU A 230 -2.98 19.86 -23.65
N SER A 231 -3.20 20.16 -24.93
CA SER A 231 -2.27 20.97 -25.74
C SER A 231 -2.00 22.36 -25.13
N SER A 232 -3.03 23.05 -24.63
CA SER A 232 -2.94 24.33 -23.91
C SER A 232 -2.46 24.20 -22.45
N TRP A 233 -2.24 22.98 -21.96
CA TRP A 233 -1.92 22.65 -20.57
C TRP A 233 -0.54 22.03 -20.38
N PHE A 234 0.09 21.57 -21.47
CA PHE A 234 1.46 21.08 -21.47
C PHE A 234 2.43 22.08 -20.81
N GLY A 235 3.35 21.57 -19.99
CA GLY A 235 4.31 22.38 -19.25
C GLY A 235 3.75 23.16 -18.05
N LYS A 236 2.43 23.09 -17.77
CA LYS A 236 1.83 23.71 -16.56
C LYS A 236 1.73 22.75 -15.37
N GLY A 237 2.30 21.55 -15.48
CA GLY A 237 2.20 20.47 -14.49
C GLY A 237 0.99 19.56 -14.64
N ILE A 238 0.34 19.59 -15.80
CA ILE A 238 -0.70 18.64 -16.22
C ILE A 238 -0.13 17.81 -17.38
N PHE A 239 -0.28 16.49 -17.28
CA PHE A 239 0.32 15.50 -18.17
C PHE A 239 -0.73 14.50 -18.65
N ALA A 240 -0.57 13.99 -19.87
CA ALA A 240 -1.39 12.90 -20.37
C ALA A 240 -1.00 11.59 -19.67
N TYR A 241 -1.94 10.66 -19.51
CA TYR A 241 -1.66 9.32 -18.96
C TYR A 241 -0.54 8.59 -19.69
N SER A 242 -0.41 8.77 -21.02
CA SER A 242 0.70 8.21 -21.81
C SER A 242 2.09 8.70 -21.40
N GLN A 243 2.19 9.81 -20.67
CA GLN A 243 3.45 10.33 -20.12
C GLN A 243 3.78 9.74 -18.74
N PHE A 244 2.87 8.96 -18.16
CA PHE A 244 3.07 8.17 -16.95
C PHE A 244 2.20 6.90 -17.06
N ASP A 245 2.51 6.05 -18.07
CA ASP A 245 1.69 4.90 -18.49
C ASP A 245 1.67 3.79 -17.42
N VAL A 246 0.89 4.03 -16.38
CA VAL A 246 0.68 3.10 -15.28
C VAL A 246 -0.17 1.92 -15.77
N PHE A 247 0.35 0.70 -15.65
CA PHE A 247 -0.46 -0.49 -15.79
C PHE A 247 -1.45 -0.57 -14.62
N ASN A 248 -2.73 -0.35 -14.92
CA ASN A 248 -3.83 -0.41 -13.97
C ASN A 248 -4.89 -1.41 -14.46
N SER A 249 -5.10 -2.49 -13.70
CA SER A 249 -6.11 -3.51 -14.00
C SER A 249 -6.51 -4.24 -12.72
N TYR A 250 -7.58 -3.77 -12.08
CA TYR A 250 -8.17 -4.40 -10.89
C TYR A 250 -8.76 -5.79 -11.19
N SER A 251 -9.07 -6.55 -10.14
CA SER A 251 -9.49 -7.97 -10.26
C SER A 251 -10.99 -8.20 -10.37
N ASN A 252 -11.82 -7.16 -10.15
CA ASN A 252 -13.28 -7.20 -10.17
C ASN A 252 -13.89 -8.38 -9.38
N THR A 253 -13.53 -8.52 -8.11
CA THR A 253 -13.95 -9.65 -7.25
C THR A 253 -13.94 -9.29 -5.76
N ASP A 254 -14.87 -9.86 -4.99
CA ASP A 254 -14.92 -9.79 -3.52
C ASP A 254 -14.00 -10.84 -2.86
N ASN A 255 -13.41 -11.75 -3.65
CA ASN A 255 -12.62 -12.87 -3.14
C ASN A 255 -11.12 -12.54 -3.03
N LEU A 256 -10.63 -12.50 -1.78
CA LEU A 256 -9.23 -12.24 -1.45
C LEU A 256 -8.23 -13.14 -2.18
N SER A 257 -8.51 -14.43 -2.34
CA SER A 257 -7.61 -15.39 -2.98
C SER A 257 -7.54 -15.18 -4.50
N THR A 258 -8.70 -14.88 -5.12
CA THR A 258 -8.80 -14.55 -6.54
C THR A 258 -8.06 -13.25 -6.84
N MET A 259 -8.36 -12.16 -6.11
CA MET A 259 -7.66 -10.87 -6.25
C MET A 259 -6.15 -11.01 -6.06
N THR A 260 -5.74 -11.72 -4.99
CA THR A 260 -4.33 -12.01 -4.71
C THR A 260 -3.63 -12.68 -5.88
N THR A 261 -4.24 -13.74 -6.43
CA THR A 261 -3.63 -14.53 -7.51
C THR A 261 -3.54 -13.73 -8.80
N ASP A 262 -4.62 -13.03 -9.16
CA ASP A 262 -4.70 -12.17 -10.33
C ASP A 262 -3.68 -11.02 -10.29
N GLN A 263 -3.67 -10.23 -9.21
CA GLN A 263 -2.77 -9.08 -9.07
C GLN A 263 -1.29 -9.48 -9.09
N LEU A 264 -0.93 -10.62 -8.47
CA LEU A 264 0.46 -11.10 -8.48
C LEU A 264 0.88 -11.68 -9.83
N ASN A 265 -0.03 -12.34 -10.57
CA ASN A 265 0.23 -12.77 -11.93
C ASN A 265 0.40 -11.57 -12.87
N LYS A 266 -0.45 -10.54 -12.74
CA LYS A 266 -0.33 -9.27 -13.46
C LYS A 266 1.01 -8.59 -13.17
N LEU A 267 1.44 -8.52 -11.90
CA LEU A 267 2.75 -7.96 -11.51
C LEU A 267 3.91 -8.68 -12.18
N VAL A 268 3.90 -10.01 -12.21
CA VAL A 268 4.95 -10.80 -12.89
C VAL A 268 4.93 -10.58 -14.41
N ASN A 269 3.75 -10.45 -15.01
CA ASN A 269 3.61 -10.32 -16.47
C ASN A 269 3.82 -8.89 -17.00
N GLN A 270 3.73 -7.86 -16.16
CA GLN A 270 3.76 -6.43 -16.54
C GLN A 270 4.88 -5.64 -15.83
N HIS A 271 5.89 -6.32 -15.29
CA HIS A 271 7.03 -5.76 -14.55
C HIS A 271 7.94 -4.79 -15.34
N ASN A 272 7.71 -4.66 -16.64
CA ASN A 272 8.36 -3.72 -17.55
C ASN A 272 7.62 -2.38 -17.68
N LYS A 273 6.45 -2.22 -17.03
CA LYS A 273 5.70 -0.97 -16.91
C LYS A 273 5.76 -0.43 -15.48
N VAL A 274 5.31 0.81 -15.28
CA VAL A 274 4.96 1.29 -13.93
C VAL A 274 3.73 0.51 -13.46
N PHE A 275 3.91 -0.37 -12.47
CA PHE A 275 2.85 -1.30 -12.06
C PHE A 275 2.07 -0.78 -10.84
N LEU A 276 0.76 -0.57 -11.02
CA LEU A 276 -0.18 -0.33 -9.93
C LEU A 276 -0.77 -1.67 -9.46
N LEU A 277 -0.43 -2.03 -8.22
CA LEU A 277 -0.98 -3.21 -7.55
C LEU A 277 -2.33 -2.84 -6.94
N SER A 278 -3.41 -3.15 -7.65
CA SER A 278 -4.78 -2.81 -7.23
C SER A 278 -5.24 -3.77 -6.15
N TRP A 279 -4.87 -3.47 -4.90
CA TRP A 279 -5.14 -4.31 -3.73
C TRP A 279 -6.51 -3.97 -3.11
N THR A 280 -7.52 -3.97 -3.99
CA THR A 280 -8.88 -3.49 -3.77
C THR A 280 -9.87 -4.59 -4.13
N LEU A 281 -10.71 -4.99 -3.19
CA LEU A 281 -11.77 -5.97 -3.41
C LEU A 281 -13.05 -5.25 -3.85
N THR A 282 -13.70 -5.77 -4.88
CA THR A 282 -14.91 -5.18 -5.48
C THR A 282 -16.15 -5.87 -4.92
N GLN A 283 -17.12 -5.10 -4.42
CA GLN A 283 -18.41 -5.64 -4.00
C GLN A 283 -19.11 -6.35 -5.17
N THR A 284 -19.80 -7.45 -4.89
CA THR A 284 -20.83 -7.97 -5.79
C THR A 284 -22.03 -7.03 -5.82
N SER A 285 -22.83 -7.09 -6.90
CA SER A 285 -24.05 -6.28 -7.02
C SER A 285 -25.04 -6.50 -5.86
N VAL A 286 -25.06 -7.69 -5.27
CA VAL A 286 -25.91 -8.02 -4.11
C VAL A 286 -25.38 -7.35 -2.83
N GLU A 287 -24.06 -7.35 -2.61
CA GLU A 287 -23.46 -6.67 -1.46
C GLU A 287 -23.61 -5.16 -1.54
N ALA A 288 -23.43 -4.58 -2.73
CA ALA A 288 -23.62 -3.15 -2.97
C ALA A 288 -25.09 -2.71 -2.80
N ALA A 289 -26.05 -3.53 -3.25
CA ALA A 289 -27.49 -3.21 -3.17
C ALA A 289 -28.11 -3.44 -1.78
N LEU A 290 -27.60 -4.42 -1.02
CA LEU A 290 -28.14 -4.79 0.30
C LEU A 290 -27.23 -4.33 1.48
N CYS A 291 -26.12 -3.65 1.20
CA CYS A 291 -25.11 -3.25 2.18
C CYS A 291 -24.63 -4.38 3.12
N THR A 292 -24.58 -5.63 2.66
CA THR A 292 -24.21 -6.79 3.51
C THR A 292 -22.72 -6.89 3.84
N LYS A 293 -21.87 -6.25 3.02
CA LYS A 293 -20.48 -5.90 3.33
C LYS A 293 -20.21 -4.53 2.71
N SER A 294 -19.55 -3.62 3.42
CA SER A 294 -19.10 -2.36 2.82
C SER A 294 -17.76 -2.51 2.08
N ILE A 295 -17.41 -1.55 1.21
CA ILE A 295 -16.05 -1.46 0.63
C ILE A 295 -14.99 -1.39 1.75
N LEU A 296 -15.28 -0.70 2.86
CA LEU A 296 -14.37 -0.62 4.00
C LEU A 296 -14.20 -1.97 4.74
N ASP A 297 -15.23 -2.82 4.80
CA ASP A 297 -15.10 -4.18 5.36
C ASP A 297 -14.24 -5.08 4.45
N LEU A 298 -14.39 -4.93 3.14
CA LEU A 298 -13.55 -5.58 2.14
C LEU A 298 -12.09 -5.09 2.24
N ALA A 299 -11.86 -3.79 2.41
CA ALA A 299 -10.54 -3.20 2.65
C ALA A 299 -9.88 -3.73 3.93
N ASN A 300 -10.65 -3.85 5.03
CA ASN A 300 -10.20 -4.43 6.29
C ASN A 300 -9.81 -5.92 6.15
N THR A 301 -10.39 -6.63 5.17
CA THR A 301 -10.02 -8.00 4.81
C THR A 301 -8.77 -8.05 3.93
N ALA A 302 -8.67 -7.16 2.94
CA ALA A 302 -7.58 -7.14 1.96
C ALA A 302 -6.25 -6.61 2.53
N ASN A 303 -6.27 -5.42 3.15
CA ASN A 303 -5.05 -4.69 3.52
C ASN A 303 -4.06 -5.47 4.41
N PRO A 304 -4.49 -6.25 5.42
CA PRO A 304 -3.55 -7.03 6.23
C PRO A 304 -2.83 -8.13 5.41
N ALA A 305 -3.50 -8.72 4.42
CA ALA A 305 -2.96 -9.82 3.62
C ALA A 305 -1.81 -9.39 2.69
N LEU A 306 -1.72 -8.09 2.33
CA LEU A 306 -0.68 -7.53 1.46
C LEU A 306 0.73 -7.87 1.97
N TYR A 307 0.96 -7.69 3.27
CA TYR A 307 2.28 -7.77 3.91
C TYR A 307 2.91 -9.17 3.88
N ASN A 308 2.09 -10.22 3.99
CA ASN A 308 2.56 -11.61 4.00
C ASN A 308 2.62 -12.22 2.60
N THR A 309 1.83 -11.70 1.66
CA THR A 309 1.68 -12.30 0.34
C THR A 309 2.73 -11.80 -0.63
N LEU A 310 2.88 -10.48 -0.76
CA LEU A 310 3.65 -9.83 -1.83
C LEU A 310 5.14 -10.18 -1.80
N ILE A 311 5.71 -10.43 -0.62
CA ILE A 311 7.15 -10.74 -0.43
C ILE A 311 7.64 -11.96 -1.24
N ASN A 312 6.76 -12.92 -1.53
CA ASN A 312 7.12 -14.16 -2.24
C ASN A 312 7.09 -14.01 -3.77
N SER A 313 6.52 -12.93 -4.28
CA SER A 313 6.31 -12.70 -5.73
C SER A 313 7.19 -11.58 -6.28
N VAL A 314 7.79 -10.75 -5.42
CA VAL A 314 8.70 -9.69 -5.84
C VAL A 314 10.11 -10.19 -6.14
N SER A 315 10.78 -9.53 -7.08
CA SER A 315 12.14 -9.84 -7.52
C SER A 315 12.81 -8.59 -8.10
N PRO A 316 13.46 -7.74 -7.26
CA PRO A 316 14.08 -6.49 -7.70
C PRO A 316 15.17 -6.63 -8.75
N THR A 317 15.89 -7.75 -8.78
CA THR A 317 16.86 -8.08 -9.83
C THR A 317 16.21 -8.30 -11.20
N ARG A 318 14.89 -8.49 -11.26
CA ARG A 318 14.07 -8.61 -12.47
C ARG A 318 13.03 -7.48 -12.59
N ASN A 319 13.18 -6.41 -11.82
CA ASN A 319 12.22 -5.30 -11.70
C ASN A 319 10.78 -5.72 -11.31
N ILE A 320 10.56 -6.93 -10.76
CA ILE A 320 9.23 -7.38 -10.36
C ILE A 320 8.93 -6.79 -8.98
N VAL A 321 8.50 -5.53 -8.95
CA VAL A 321 8.15 -4.79 -7.73
C VAL A 321 7.00 -3.85 -8.07
N PRO A 322 5.93 -3.77 -7.26
CA PRO A 322 4.87 -2.81 -7.52
C PRO A 322 5.35 -1.39 -7.26
N ASN A 323 5.01 -0.47 -8.16
CA ASN A 323 5.34 0.95 -8.04
C ASN A 323 4.32 1.69 -7.19
N ILE A 324 3.04 1.32 -7.31
CA ILE A 324 1.95 1.89 -6.52
C ILE A 324 1.28 0.76 -5.75
N LEU A 325 1.37 0.79 -4.42
CA LEU A 325 0.61 -0.07 -3.52
C LEU A 325 -0.76 0.58 -3.28
N TYR A 326 -1.74 0.20 -4.09
CA TYR A 326 -2.99 0.92 -4.24
C TYR A 326 -4.11 0.27 -3.42
N VAL A 327 -4.67 1.01 -2.46
CA VAL A 327 -5.57 0.46 -1.43
C VAL A 327 -6.78 1.34 -1.14
N ASP A 328 -7.85 0.69 -0.70
CA ASP A 328 -8.94 1.29 0.07
C ASP A 328 -8.52 1.50 1.53
N ASN A 329 -9.20 2.39 2.26
CA ASN A 329 -8.96 2.68 3.68
C ASN A 329 -7.49 3.03 4.04
N MET A 330 -6.90 3.99 3.32
CA MET A 330 -5.54 4.52 3.48
C MET A 330 -5.41 5.44 4.71
N SER A 331 -5.62 4.89 5.90
CA SER A 331 -5.76 5.63 7.17
C SER A 331 -4.56 5.56 8.12
N ASN A 332 -3.53 4.76 7.82
CA ASN A 332 -2.34 4.62 8.68
C ASN A 332 -1.05 4.39 7.88
N GLY A 333 0.09 4.79 8.45
CA GLY A 333 1.40 4.72 7.79
C GLY A 333 2.10 3.36 7.80
N ASP A 334 1.44 2.25 8.11
CA ASP A 334 2.10 0.94 8.15
C ASP A 334 2.56 0.48 6.75
N ILE A 335 1.79 0.82 5.72
CA ILE A 335 2.05 0.46 4.31
C ILE A 335 3.29 1.18 3.73
N VAL A 336 3.64 2.35 4.27
CA VAL A 336 4.87 3.06 3.90
C VAL A 336 6.10 2.25 4.30
N GLY A 337 6.06 1.54 5.43
CA GLY A 337 7.15 0.64 5.86
C GLY A 337 7.41 -0.47 4.84
N LEU A 338 6.33 -1.04 4.27
CA LEU A 338 6.39 -2.05 3.22
C LEU A 338 6.95 -1.47 1.91
N ALA A 339 6.44 -0.31 1.46
CA ALA A 339 6.96 0.40 0.29
C ALA A 339 8.46 0.70 0.42
N MET A 340 8.88 1.20 1.59
CA MET A 340 10.28 1.53 1.87
C MET A 340 11.20 0.31 1.89
N ALA A 341 10.72 -0.85 2.33
CA ALA A 341 11.51 -2.08 2.23
C ALA A 341 11.79 -2.47 0.77
N TYR A 342 10.80 -2.32 -0.11
CA TYR A 342 11.00 -2.54 -1.54
C TYR A 342 11.91 -1.48 -2.17
N ASN A 343 11.75 -0.19 -1.83
CA ASN A 343 12.64 0.88 -2.30
C ASN A 343 14.09 0.61 -1.90
N PHE A 344 14.33 0.22 -0.65
CA PHE A 344 15.66 -0.19 -0.20
C PHE A 344 16.17 -1.38 -1.03
N TRP A 345 15.35 -2.40 -1.28
CA TRP A 345 15.74 -3.56 -2.10
C TRP A 345 16.01 -3.23 -3.58
N GLN A 346 15.36 -2.20 -4.14
CA GLN A 346 15.72 -1.68 -5.45
C GLN A 346 17.00 -0.82 -5.44
N SER A 347 17.24 -0.08 -4.36
CA SER A 347 18.43 0.80 -4.20
C SER A 347 19.74 0.03 -4.00
N VAL A 348 19.71 -1.14 -3.33
CA VAL A 348 20.87 -2.01 -3.15
C VAL A 348 20.70 -3.33 -3.88
N SER A 349 20.14 -3.35 -5.09
CA SER A 349 20.22 -4.54 -5.96
C SER A 349 21.66 -4.85 -6.48
N ALA A 350 22.69 -4.34 -5.80
CA ALA A 350 24.09 -4.77 -5.83
C ALA A 350 24.56 -5.47 -4.53
N GLN A 351 23.90 -5.29 -3.37
CA GLN A 351 24.21 -5.97 -2.09
C GLN A 351 22.96 -6.20 -1.20
N SER A 352 22.88 -7.37 -0.59
CA SER A 352 21.63 -8.02 -0.12
C SER A 352 20.92 -7.46 1.14
N LEU A 353 19.58 -7.32 1.15
CA LEU A 353 18.78 -6.97 2.36
C LEU A 353 18.32 -8.13 3.26
N GLN A 354 18.20 -7.82 4.56
CA GLN A 354 17.32 -8.55 5.48
C GLN A 354 15.91 -7.91 5.52
N PHE A 355 14.87 -8.75 5.65
CA PHE A 355 13.49 -8.34 5.90
C PHE A 355 12.92 -9.22 7.01
N SER A 356 12.16 -8.64 7.94
CA SER A 356 11.46 -9.40 8.98
C SER A 356 10.06 -8.84 9.21
N VAL A 357 9.09 -9.77 9.30
CA VAL A 357 7.71 -9.51 9.72
C VAL A 357 7.46 -10.39 10.93
N SER A 358 7.02 -9.80 12.04
CA SER A 358 6.85 -10.51 13.31
C SER A 358 5.44 -10.35 13.86
N ARG A 359 4.81 -11.46 14.25
CA ARG A 359 3.54 -11.48 14.97
C ARG A 359 3.81 -11.36 16.48
N ALA A 360 3.52 -10.18 17.05
CA ALA A 360 3.62 -9.92 18.49
C ALA A 360 2.69 -8.76 18.87
N ASP A 361 2.19 -8.75 20.10
CA ASP A 361 1.28 -7.66 20.55
C ASP A 361 2.05 -6.35 20.82
N ARG A 362 3.37 -6.45 21.05
CA ARG A 362 4.31 -5.33 21.27
C ARG A 362 5.71 -5.71 20.77
N VAL A 363 6.42 -4.76 20.18
CA VAL A 363 7.85 -4.87 19.83
C VAL A 363 8.66 -3.83 20.61
N ARG A 364 9.77 -4.25 21.22
CA ARG A 364 10.74 -3.39 21.91
C ARG A 364 12.06 -3.29 21.13
N MET A 365 12.57 -2.07 20.95
CA MET A 365 13.83 -1.84 20.24
C MET A 365 15.05 -1.90 21.16
N TYR A 366 15.64 -3.10 21.29
CA TYR A 366 16.88 -3.31 22.04
C TYR A 366 18.17 -3.03 21.23
N ARG A 367 19.32 -2.99 21.91
CA ARG A 367 20.67 -3.11 21.35
C ARG A 367 21.49 -3.92 22.37
N ARG A 368 21.93 -5.13 22.00
CA ARG A 368 22.91 -5.91 22.78
C ARG A 368 24.05 -6.28 21.86
N VAL A 369 25.27 -5.90 22.22
CA VAL A 369 26.49 -6.19 21.48
C VAL A 369 27.26 -7.23 22.28
N GLU A 370 27.26 -8.47 21.82
CA GLU A 370 28.08 -9.56 22.35
C GLU A 370 28.73 -10.27 21.17
N HIS A 371 30.04 -10.51 21.26
CA HIS A 371 30.83 -11.10 20.18
C HIS A 371 30.40 -12.54 19.89
N CYS A 372 30.27 -12.88 18.62
CA CYS A 372 30.22 -14.26 18.17
C CYS A 372 30.96 -14.41 16.84
N SER A 373 32.09 -15.13 16.86
CA SER A 373 32.95 -15.36 15.70
C SER A 373 32.84 -16.80 15.24
N ARG A 374 32.08 -17.05 14.16
CA ARG A 374 32.34 -18.05 13.09
C ARG A 374 31.16 -18.19 12.12
N ILE A 375 31.49 -18.66 10.92
CA ILE A 375 30.62 -18.80 9.75
C ILE A 375 29.72 -20.04 9.88
N SER A 376 28.40 -19.92 9.61
CA SER A 376 27.60 -20.85 8.76
C SER A 376 26.10 -20.51 8.74
N ARG A 377 25.42 -20.98 7.67
CA ARG A 377 24.00 -20.78 7.33
C ARG A 377 23.05 -21.45 8.36
N CYS A 378 21.92 -20.83 8.72
CA CYS A 378 20.69 -21.57 9.08
C CYS A 378 19.40 -20.72 9.13
N LEU A 379 18.26 -21.42 9.28
CA LEU A 379 16.87 -21.05 8.97
C LEU A 379 15.94 -21.44 10.14
N VAL A 380 14.88 -20.68 10.46
CA VAL A 380 13.86 -21.09 11.47
C VAL A 380 12.43 -20.67 11.07
N PHE A 381 11.46 -21.57 11.28
CA PHE A 381 10.03 -21.39 10.99
C PHE A 381 9.15 -21.69 12.23
N VAL A 382 7.89 -21.20 12.25
CA VAL A 382 6.80 -21.75 13.09
C VAL A 382 5.46 -21.69 12.32
N SER A 383 4.60 -22.73 12.46
CA SER A 383 3.23 -22.80 11.92
C SER A 383 2.32 -23.57 12.88
N ARG A 384 0.99 -23.36 12.86
CA ARG A 384 -0.03 -24.45 12.78
C ARG A 384 -1.50 -24.01 12.81
N ASP A 385 -2.30 -24.85 12.14
CA ASP A 385 -3.73 -25.17 12.27
C ASP A 385 -3.92 -26.52 11.48
N ARG A 386 -4.97 -27.35 11.54
CA ARG A 386 -6.23 -27.36 12.32
C ARG A 386 -6.62 -28.82 12.71
N LYS A 387 -7.36 -28.96 13.82
CA LYS A 387 -8.18 -30.08 14.35
C LYS A 387 -8.09 -31.50 13.74
N TRP A 388 -7.98 -32.50 14.64
CA TRP A 388 -8.74 -33.77 14.61
C TRP A 388 -9.24 -34.11 16.03
N ASN A 389 -10.31 -34.91 16.14
CA ASN A 389 -10.93 -35.30 17.42
C ASN A 389 -10.05 -36.26 18.23
N CYS A 390 -9.82 -35.95 19.51
CA CYS A 390 -9.50 -36.92 20.56
C CYS A 390 -10.22 -36.54 21.88
N ASP A 391 -10.60 -37.56 22.63
CA ASP A 391 -11.45 -37.58 23.82
C ASP A 391 -10.82 -36.87 25.05
N PRO A 392 -11.59 -36.18 25.94
CA PRO A 392 -11.03 -35.34 26.99
C PRO A 392 -10.88 -36.10 28.32
N SER A 393 -9.79 -36.87 28.48
CA SER A 393 -9.52 -37.58 29.74
C SER A 393 -8.01 -37.69 30.10
N SER A 394 -7.47 -36.63 30.73
CA SER A 394 -6.44 -36.78 31.79
C SER A 394 -6.11 -35.42 32.44
N ALA A 395 -6.40 -35.32 33.74
CA ALA A 395 -6.07 -34.15 34.54
C ALA A 395 -4.71 -34.32 35.21
N THR A 396 -3.73 -33.51 34.83
CA THR A 396 -2.51 -33.26 35.65
C THR A 396 -2.07 -31.80 35.59
N ALA A 397 -3.03 -30.89 35.78
CA ALA A 397 -2.81 -29.44 35.74
C ALA A 397 -2.40 -28.86 37.11
N ALA A 398 -1.23 -29.25 37.63
CA ALA A 398 -0.60 -28.59 38.77
C ALA A 398 0.92 -28.81 38.78
N VAL A 399 1.70 -27.76 38.48
CA VAL A 399 3.05 -27.41 39.00
C VAL A 399 3.74 -26.33 38.15
N VAL A 400 3.54 -26.27 36.83
CA VAL A 400 4.19 -25.26 35.95
C VAL A 400 3.30 -24.03 35.68
N ARG A 401 2.65 -23.49 36.73
CA ARG A 401 1.75 -22.32 36.66
C ARG A 401 2.31 -21.10 37.38
N ARG A 402 3.60 -20.75 37.13
CA ARG A 402 4.22 -19.52 37.66
C ARG A 402 5.51 -19.03 36.95
N ARG A 403 5.66 -19.19 35.63
CA ARG A 403 6.80 -18.58 34.89
C ARG A 403 6.62 -18.32 33.37
N LEU A 404 5.44 -17.84 32.94
CA LEU A 404 5.21 -17.40 31.54
C LEU A 404 4.67 -15.96 31.43
N GLU A 405 5.14 -15.08 32.30
CA GLU A 405 5.23 -13.65 32.01
C GLU A 405 6.71 -13.30 31.77
N ARG A 406 7.11 -13.09 30.51
CA ARG A 406 8.20 -12.18 30.06
C ARG A 406 8.48 -12.32 28.56
N GLU A 407 8.23 -11.23 27.86
CA GLU A 407 8.95 -10.70 26.69
C GLU A 407 9.44 -11.69 25.61
N ALA A 408 8.73 -11.71 24.48
CA ALA A 408 9.27 -12.16 23.20
C ALA A 408 10.48 -11.29 22.80
N THR A 409 11.69 -11.76 23.16
CA THR A 409 12.94 -11.06 22.86
C THR A 409 13.41 -11.48 21.48
N ILE A 410 13.22 -10.62 20.47
CA ILE A 410 13.80 -10.81 19.14
C ILE A 410 15.33 -10.70 19.26
N LYS A 411 16.01 -11.85 19.22
CA LYS A 411 17.49 -11.93 19.18
C LYS A 411 17.98 -11.73 17.74
N CYS A 412 18.16 -10.48 17.33
CA CYS A 412 18.97 -10.16 16.16
C CYS A 412 20.46 -10.17 16.54
N CYS A 413 21.22 -11.13 16.01
CA CYS A 413 22.68 -11.11 16.11
C CYS A 413 23.26 -10.02 15.20
N ALA A 414 24.20 -9.23 15.70
CA ALA A 414 24.98 -8.33 14.87
C ALA A 414 26.08 -9.11 14.13
N MET A 415 26.23 -8.87 12.82
CA MET A 415 27.38 -9.28 12.03
C MET A 415 28.06 -8.04 11.46
N HIS A 416 29.39 -8.03 11.45
CA HIS A 416 30.19 -7.00 10.80
C HIS A 416 30.17 -7.18 9.27
N ASP A 417 30.20 -6.05 8.57
CA ASP A 417 30.70 -5.87 7.20
C ASP A 417 30.26 -6.90 6.14
N SER A 418 28.94 -7.04 5.93
CA SER A 418 28.30 -7.23 4.60
C SER A 418 26.78 -7.40 4.72
N ALA A 419 26.06 -7.05 3.65
CA ALA A 419 24.61 -7.14 3.58
C ALA A 419 24.16 -8.54 3.08
N TYR A 420 23.16 -9.20 3.70
CA TYR A 420 22.75 -10.59 3.39
C TYR A 420 21.22 -10.82 3.40
N VAL A 421 20.72 -11.66 2.47
CA VAL A 421 19.28 -11.98 2.22
C VAL A 421 18.90 -13.36 2.73
N PHE A 422 17.71 -13.49 3.33
CA PHE A 422 16.99 -14.76 3.48
C PHE A 422 15.48 -14.56 3.25
N LEU A 423 14.86 -15.51 2.55
CA LEU A 423 13.44 -15.55 2.20
C LEU A 423 13.05 -17.02 2.07
N HIS A 424 12.01 -17.50 2.76
CA HIS A 424 11.49 -18.86 2.54
C HIS A 424 10.03 -19.05 2.97
N ARG A 425 9.31 -19.83 2.16
CA ARG A 425 7.89 -20.21 2.27
C ARG A 425 7.79 -21.65 2.78
N ILE A 426 6.77 -21.99 3.59
CA ILE A 426 6.42 -23.37 3.96
C ILE A 426 5.02 -23.73 3.46
N PHE A 427 4.90 -24.94 2.93
CA PHE A 427 3.66 -25.70 2.78
C PHE A 427 3.73 -26.94 3.67
N ARG A 428 2.58 -27.48 4.11
CA ARG A 428 2.49 -28.73 4.88
C ARG A 428 1.98 -29.87 4.00
N SER A 429 2.66 -31.02 4.07
CA SER A 429 2.04 -32.34 3.92
C SER A 429 2.75 -33.31 4.88
N GLU A 430 1.96 -34.18 5.50
CA GLU A 430 2.45 -35.34 6.25
C GLU A 430 1.61 -36.54 5.77
N GLN A 431 2.29 -37.57 5.25
CA GLN A 431 1.78 -38.92 5.03
C GLN A 431 2.79 -39.85 5.71
N PRO A 432 2.35 -40.91 6.42
CA PRO A 432 3.24 -41.74 7.22
C PRO A 432 4.00 -42.75 6.36
N PHE A 433 5.26 -43.02 6.73
CA PHE A 433 5.94 -44.26 6.36
C PHE A 433 5.86 -45.27 7.51
N LEU A 434 5.76 -46.54 7.17
CA LEU A 434 5.48 -47.66 8.07
C LEU A 434 6.77 -48.33 8.62
N ASP A 435 6.55 -49.14 9.65
CA ASP A 435 7.33 -50.30 10.12
C ASP A 435 8.73 -50.13 10.77
N ASP A 436 8.79 -50.39 12.08
CA ASP A 436 9.75 -51.33 12.69
C ASP A 436 9.07 -52.08 13.87
N PRO A 437 8.98 -53.43 13.86
CA PRO A 437 8.19 -54.20 14.82
C PRO A 437 9.00 -54.82 15.99
N GLN A 438 9.16 -54.10 17.11
CA GLN A 438 9.60 -54.71 18.38
C GLN A 438 8.88 -54.16 19.64
N TYR A 439 7.76 -54.79 20.04
CA TYR A 439 7.65 -55.50 21.32
C TYR A 439 6.27 -56.15 21.48
N ARG A 440 6.23 -57.49 21.51
CA ARG A 440 5.09 -58.20 22.12
C ARG A 440 5.35 -58.31 23.62
N SER A 441 4.35 -58.04 24.47
CA SER A 441 3.64 -59.10 25.21
C SER A 441 2.97 -58.63 26.52
N GLN A 442 1.83 -59.28 26.77
CA GLN A 442 1.32 -59.68 28.10
C GLN A 442 0.73 -58.66 29.10
N ASN A 443 -0.58 -58.90 29.33
CA ASN A 443 -1.20 -59.20 30.63
C ASN A 443 -1.97 -58.11 31.41
N ARG A 444 -3.32 -58.33 31.45
CA ARG A 444 -4.23 -58.21 32.61
C ARG A 444 -4.60 -56.80 33.11
N LYS A 445 -5.76 -56.55 33.73
CA LYS A 445 -7.12 -57.16 33.71
C LYS A 445 -8.01 -56.26 34.60
N TRP A 446 -9.11 -55.69 34.09
CA TRP A 446 -10.39 -55.37 34.78
C TRP A 446 -10.37 -54.46 36.05
N PRO A 447 -11.52 -53.93 36.51
CA PRO A 447 -12.87 -53.92 35.89
C PRO A 447 -13.10 -52.75 34.95
#